data_AF-A0A7S3NGJ0-F1
#
_entry.id   AF-A0A7S3NGJ0-F1
#
_cell.length_a   1.000
_cell.length_b   1.000
_cell.length_c   1.000
_cell.angle_alpha   90.00
_cell.angle_beta   90.00
_cell.angle_gamma   90.00
#
_symmetry.space_group_name_H-M   'P 1'
#
loop_
_entity.id
_entity.type
_entity.pdbx_description
1 polymer ?
#
loop_
_entity_poly.entity_id
_entity_poly.type
_entity_poly.pdbx_seq_one_letter_code
_entity_poly.pdbx_strand_id
1 'polypeptide(L)'
;MSMRELNLRTAADGKVYLSYAQVHETISSLVEPIRKNFQPDVIISIAGGGACPSRVLRTQLKIPILTVALELYDDNTNSRHTTVRKTQWFDETTGVGQRVRGKRVLIVDEVDDTRTTLAFCVEEIMKTNAPAAIAVAVVHNKLKPKLAQLPDNVLYFAGADVPDKWNCYPWDAAAYTGSIYEHERLARFCAGEDEAGIWPKRKKCTSFCIGFTSGTLITAALFLTVLRCRR
;
A
#
# COMPACT_ATOMS: atom_id res chain seq x y z
N MET A 1 16.02 6.41 -14.75
CA MET A 1 16.41 5.34 -13.80
C MET A 1 15.78 4.05 -14.32
N SER A 2 16.52 2.95 -14.34
CA SER A 2 16.00 1.64 -14.79
C SER A 2 14.78 1.27 -13.95
N MET A 3 13.59 1.29 -14.54
CA MET A 3 12.37 0.81 -13.90
C MET A 3 12.45 -0.71 -13.80
N ARG A 4 12.16 -1.26 -12.62
CA ARG A 4 12.12 -2.71 -12.42
C ARG A 4 10.81 -3.21 -13.03
N GLU A 5 10.88 -3.88 -14.17
CA GLU A 5 9.73 -4.62 -14.69
C GLU A 5 9.54 -5.89 -13.85
N LEU A 6 8.34 -6.08 -13.31
CA LEU A 6 7.98 -7.30 -12.59
C LEU A 6 7.30 -8.28 -13.53
N ASN A 7 7.93 -9.45 -13.72
CA ASN A 7 7.34 -10.55 -14.48
C ASN A 7 6.38 -11.36 -13.59
N LEU A 8 5.17 -10.83 -13.38
CA LEU A 8 4.14 -11.44 -12.54
C LEU A 8 3.25 -12.40 -13.34
N ARG A 9 3.05 -13.60 -12.80
CA ARG A 9 2.07 -14.58 -13.29
C ARG A 9 0.66 -14.14 -12.87
N THR A 10 -0.34 -14.52 -13.64
CA THR A 10 -1.75 -14.34 -13.29
C THR A 10 -2.30 -15.58 -12.59
N ALA A 11 -3.09 -15.38 -11.54
CA ALA A 11 -3.88 -16.44 -10.92
C ALA A 11 -4.97 -16.97 -11.87
N ALA A 12 -5.65 -18.05 -11.46
CA ALA A 12 -6.68 -18.70 -12.26
C ALA A 12 -7.87 -17.78 -12.61
N ASP A 13 -8.11 -16.73 -11.82
CA ASP A 13 -9.14 -15.72 -12.07
C ASP A 13 -8.66 -14.55 -12.97
N GLY A 14 -7.44 -14.65 -13.51
CA GLY A 14 -6.85 -13.65 -14.40
C GLY A 14 -6.26 -12.42 -13.70
N LYS A 15 -6.27 -12.37 -12.36
CA LYS A 15 -5.73 -11.27 -11.55
C LYS A 15 -4.30 -11.54 -11.10
N VAL A 16 -3.65 -10.49 -10.63
CA VAL A 16 -2.30 -10.54 -10.05
C VAL A 16 -2.41 -10.18 -8.57
N TYR A 17 -1.97 -11.07 -7.69
CA TYR A 17 -2.01 -10.88 -6.24
C TYR A 17 -0.65 -10.40 -5.74
N LEU A 18 -0.65 -9.49 -4.76
CA LEU A 18 0.55 -8.85 -4.23
C LEU A 18 0.61 -9.03 -2.71
N SER A 19 1.75 -9.46 -2.18
CA SER A 19 1.94 -9.60 -0.73
C SER A 19 2.31 -8.27 -0.08
N TYR A 20 2.13 -8.17 1.24
CA TYR A 20 2.66 -7.03 2.00
C TYR A 20 4.18 -6.91 1.87
N ALA A 21 4.90 -8.05 1.82
CA ALA A 21 6.34 -8.06 1.67
C ALA A 21 6.78 -7.50 0.32
N GLN A 22 6.14 -7.94 -0.77
CA GLN A 22 6.41 -7.45 -2.13
C GLN A 22 6.12 -5.96 -2.25
N VAL A 23 4.96 -5.50 -1.77
CA VAL A 23 4.62 -4.06 -1.77
C VAL A 23 5.63 -3.25 -0.95
N HIS A 24 6.02 -3.74 0.23
CA HIS A 24 6.99 -3.06 1.10
C HIS A 24 8.37 -2.96 0.45
N GLU A 25 8.86 -4.01 -0.19
CA GLU A 25 10.14 -4.01 -0.91
C GLU A 25 10.08 -3.01 -2.07
N THR A 26 9.05 -3.09 -2.90
CA THR A 26 8.86 -2.24 -4.07
C THR A 26 8.84 -0.75 -3.69
N ILE A 27 8.04 -0.36 -2.69
CA ILE A 27 7.99 1.05 -2.28
C ILE A 27 9.28 1.51 -1.57
N SER A 28 9.94 0.62 -0.81
CA SER A 28 11.20 0.94 -0.14
C SER A 28 12.33 1.20 -1.13
N SER A 29 12.30 0.56 -2.31
CA SER A 29 13.28 0.80 -3.37
C SER A 29 13.29 2.25 -3.88
N LEU A 30 12.18 2.99 -3.69
CA LEU A 30 12.07 4.39 -4.09
C LEU A 30 12.71 5.38 -3.10
N VAL A 31 13.08 4.96 -1.90
CA VAL A 31 13.57 5.87 -0.85
C VAL A 31 14.85 6.60 -1.25
N GLU A 32 15.87 5.88 -1.70
CA GLU A 32 17.13 6.50 -2.15
C GLU A 32 16.96 7.38 -3.40
N PRO A 33 16.25 6.93 -4.46
CA PRO A 33 15.89 7.79 -5.60
C PRO A 33 15.19 9.09 -5.19
N ILE A 34 14.20 9.01 -4.30
CA ILE A 34 13.45 10.17 -3.81
C ILE A 34 14.35 11.09 -3.00
N ARG A 35 15.18 10.55 -2.09
CA ARG A 35 16.14 11.33 -1.30
C ARG A 35 17.18 12.03 -2.16
N LYS A 36 17.68 11.38 -3.21
CA LYS A 36 18.70 11.98 -4.07
C LYS A 36 18.13 13.06 -4.97
N ASN A 37 17.01 12.76 -5.62
CA ASN A 37 16.51 13.57 -6.72
C ASN A 37 15.41 14.56 -6.31
N PHE A 38 14.67 14.30 -5.22
CA PHE A 38 13.49 15.10 -4.86
C PHE A 38 13.40 15.61 -3.42
N GLN A 39 14.02 14.98 -2.42
CA GLN A 39 14.12 15.52 -1.04
C GLN A 39 12.82 16.18 -0.51
N PRO A 40 11.72 15.42 -0.43
CA PRO A 40 10.41 15.98 -0.08
C PRO A 40 10.36 16.47 1.37
N ASP A 41 9.54 17.51 1.60
CA ASP A 41 9.24 18.05 2.94
C ASP A 41 7.99 17.41 3.55
N VAL A 42 7.04 16.98 2.70
CA VAL A 42 5.74 16.45 3.10
C VAL A 42 5.28 15.38 2.12
N ILE A 43 4.60 14.35 2.64
CA ILE A 43 3.88 13.36 1.86
C ILE A 43 2.40 13.76 1.82
N ILE A 44 1.81 13.79 0.63
CA ILE A 44 0.35 13.75 0.44
C ILE A 44 -0.03 12.33 0.07
N SER A 45 -0.67 11.63 1.00
CA SER A 45 -1.20 10.28 0.80
C SER A 45 -2.59 10.40 0.19
N ILE A 46 -2.81 9.79 -0.97
CA ILE A 46 -4.16 9.55 -1.46
C ILE A 46 -4.75 8.41 -0.62
N ALA A 47 -5.93 8.63 -0.06
CA ALA A 47 -6.60 7.70 0.85
C ALA A 47 -7.09 6.45 0.10
N GLY A 48 -7.24 5.35 0.83
CA GLY A 48 -7.42 4.03 0.22
C GLY A 48 -6.05 3.36 0.08
N GLY A 49 -5.60 3.12 -1.15
CA GLY A 49 -4.39 2.35 -1.39
C GLY A 49 -3.08 3.11 -1.12
N GLY A 50 -3.01 4.44 -1.29
CA GLY A 50 -1.82 5.25 -0.97
C GLY A 50 -1.43 5.30 0.52
N ALA A 51 -2.32 4.92 1.44
CA ALA A 51 -2.08 4.99 2.88
C ALA A 51 -0.95 4.07 3.37
N CYS A 52 -0.94 2.81 2.92
CA CYS A 52 0.08 1.84 3.31
C CYS A 52 1.47 2.21 2.75
N PRO A 53 1.63 2.49 1.43
CA PRO A 53 2.89 2.96 0.85
C PRO A 53 3.43 4.23 1.53
N SER A 54 2.56 5.21 1.78
CA SER A 54 2.94 6.46 2.47
C SER A 54 3.52 6.20 3.85
N ARG A 55 2.91 5.26 4.62
CA ARG A 55 3.41 4.91 5.94
C ARG A 55 4.77 4.23 5.87
N VAL A 56 5.02 3.36 4.88
CA VAL A 56 6.33 2.73 4.66
C VAL A 56 7.39 3.79 4.35
N LEU A 57 7.12 4.68 3.39
CA LEU A 57 8.02 5.78 3.03
C LEU A 57 8.34 6.67 4.22
N ARG A 58 7.34 7.07 5.02
CA ARG A 58 7.55 7.92 6.20
C ARG A 58 8.49 7.32 7.22
N THR A 59 8.50 6.00 7.42
CA THR A 59 9.46 5.35 8.35
C THR A 59 10.90 5.68 7.98
N GLN A 60 11.18 5.77 6.68
CA GLN A 60 12.53 5.96 6.16
C GLN A 60 12.82 7.44 5.90
N LEU A 61 11.90 8.17 5.25
CA LEU A 61 12.06 9.60 4.94
C LEU A 61 11.90 10.53 6.16
N LYS A 62 11.20 10.09 7.21
CA LYS A 62 10.97 10.84 8.46
C LYS A 62 10.31 12.21 8.29
N ILE A 63 9.40 12.33 7.31
CA ILE A 63 8.62 13.54 7.02
C ILE A 63 7.13 13.36 7.34
N PRO A 64 6.36 14.45 7.58
CA PRO A 64 4.93 14.37 7.85
C PRO A 64 4.13 13.80 6.66
N ILE A 65 3.01 13.15 6.98
CA ILE A 65 1.98 12.74 6.01
C ILE A 65 0.74 13.61 6.23
N LEU A 66 0.16 14.10 5.14
CA LEU A 66 -1.20 14.60 5.05
C LEU A 66 -2.01 13.65 4.18
N THR A 67 -3.23 13.34 4.57
CA THR A 67 -4.08 12.41 3.82
C THR A 67 -5.22 13.17 3.16
N VAL A 68 -5.45 12.89 1.87
CA VAL A 68 -6.57 13.40 1.07
C VAL A 68 -7.35 12.23 0.52
N ALA A 69 -8.67 12.34 0.37
CA ALA A 69 -9.50 11.31 -0.25
C ALA A 69 -10.14 11.86 -1.52
N LEU A 70 -9.97 11.11 -2.60
CA LEU A 70 -10.43 11.42 -3.94
C LEU A 70 -11.29 10.28 -4.44
N GLU A 71 -12.47 10.58 -4.99
CA GLU A 71 -13.37 9.59 -5.56
C GLU A 71 -13.54 9.84 -7.07
N LEU A 72 -13.37 8.78 -7.85
CA LEU A 72 -13.62 8.73 -9.30
C LEU A 72 -14.87 7.91 -9.64
N TYR A 73 -15.37 7.13 -8.70
CA TYR A 73 -16.50 6.21 -8.88
C TYR A 73 -17.52 6.48 -7.78
N ASP A 74 -18.80 6.44 -8.15
CA ASP A 74 -19.89 6.43 -7.19
C ASP A 74 -20.26 4.97 -6.91
N ASP A 75 -19.89 4.50 -5.72
CA ASP A 75 -20.15 3.13 -5.27
C ASP A 75 -21.66 2.79 -5.21
N ASN A 76 -22.54 3.80 -5.13
CA ASN A 76 -23.99 3.57 -5.09
C ASN A 76 -24.60 3.34 -6.47
N THR A 77 -24.04 3.97 -7.50
CA THR A 77 -24.55 3.92 -8.87
C THR A 77 -23.70 3.08 -9.80
N ASN A 78 -22.55 2.59 -9.31
CA ASN A 78 -21.54 1.85 -10.07
C ASN A 78 -21.12 2.60 -11.34
N SER A 79 -21.18 3.94 -11.30
CA SER A 79 -20.92 4.83 -12.42
C SER A 79 -19.64 5.62 -12.17
N ARG A 80 -18.84 5.81 -13.22
CA ARG A 80 -17.63 6.64 -13.15
C ARG A 80 -18.05 8.10 -13.19
N HIS A 81 -17.63 8.89 -12.20
CA HIS A 81 -17.79 10.34 -12.28
C HIS A 81 -16.97 10.89 -13.46
N THR A 82 -17.52 11.90 -14.13
CA THR A 82 -16.81 12.63 -15.18
C THR A 82 -15.67 13.47 -14.60
N THR A 83 -15.71 13.81 -13.31
CA THR A 83 -14.72 14.60 -12.59
C THR A 83 -14.39 13.96 -11.23
N VAL A 84 -13.15 14.12 -10.78
CA VAL A 84 -12.72 13.62 -9.46
C VAL A 84 -13.37 14.44 -8.36
N ARG A 85 -13.96 13.78 -7.37
CA ARG A 85 -14.58 14.41 -6.19
C ARG A 85 -13.64 14.40 -5.00
N LYS A 86 -13.43 15.55 -4.36
CA LYS A 86 -12.68 15.67 -3.10
C LYS A 86 -13.59 15.31 -1.93
N THR A 87 -13.48 14.09 -1.40
CA THR A 87 -14.27 13.67 -0.23
C THR A 87 -13.61 14.02 1.09
N GLN A 88 -12.28 14.05 1.11
CA GLN A 88 -11.52 14.57 2.24
C GLN A 88 -10.38 15.44 1.72
N TRP A 89 -10.34 16.68 2.19
CA TRP A 89 -9.27 17.63 1.87
C TRP A 89 -8.88 18.37 3.13
N PHE A 90 -7.61 18.75 3.24
CA PHE A 90 -7.16 19.55 4.37
C PHE A 90 -7.52 21.02 4.16
N ASP A 91 -7.72 21.75 5.26
CA ASP A 91 -7.95 23.19 5.18
C ASP A 91 -6.64 23.91 4.83
N GLU A 92 -6.62 24.48 3.63
CA GLU A 92 -5.49 25.19 3.05
C GLU A 92 -5.16 26.47 3.81
N THR A 93 -6.13 27.09 4.49
CA THR A 93 -5.93 28.34 5.22
C THR A 93 -5.28 28.14 6.60
N THR A 94 -5.25 26.91 7.09
CA THR A 94 -4.74 26.58 8.42
C THR A 94 -3.23 26.27 8.43
N GLY A 95 -2.69 25.99 9.63
CA GLY A 95 -1.34 25.46 9.79
C GLY A 95 -1.08 24.13 9.07
N VAL A 96 -2.13 23.41 8.64
CA VAL A 96 -1.97 22.23 7.76
C VAL A 96 -1.58 22.66 6.35
N GLY A 97 -2.27 23.64 5.77
CA GLY A 97 -1.92 24.19 4.46
C GLY A 97 -0.52 24.80 4.40
N GLN A 98 -0.04 25.39 5.51
CA GLN A 98 1.35 25.86 5.63
C GLN A 98 2.41 24.75 5.47
N ARG A 99 2.04 23.48 5.69
CA ARG A 99 2.94 22.33 5.45
C ARG A 99 3.09 21.98 3.98
N VAL A 100 2.29 22.59 3.10
CA VAL A 100 2.29 22.35 1.65
C VAL A 100 2.80 23.57 0.89
N ARG A 101 2.43 24.79 1.32
CA ARG A 101 2.84 26.03 0.63
C ARG A 101 4.35 26.22 0.60
N GLY A 102 4.90 26.43 -0.58
CA GLY A 102 6.36 26.59 -0.78
C GLY A 102 7.18 25.37 -0.37
N LYS A 103 6.55 24.19 -0.20
CA LYS A 103 7.22 22.94 0.16
C LYS A 103 7.37 22.01 -1.04
N ARG A 104 8.29 21.05 -0.93
CA ARG A 104 8.47 19.95 -1.89
C ARG A 104 7.53 18.83 -1.51
N VAL A 105 6.50 18.62 -2.32
CA VAL A 105 5.38 17.73 -2.01
C VAL A 105 5.55 16.40 -2.74
N LEU A 106 5.56 15.29 -2.00
CA LEU A 106 5.52 13.95 -2.58
C LEU A 106 4.09 13.39 -2.48
N ILE A 107 3.40 13.28 -3.61
CA ILE A 107 2.09 12.63 -3.70
C ILE A 107 2.31 11.12 -3.83
N VAL A 108 1.61 10.32 -3.03
CA VAL A 108 1.80 8.87 -2.95
C VAL A 108 0.49 8.13 -3.13
N ASP A 109 0.52 7.11 -4.00
CA ASP A 109 -0.59 6.17 -4.25
C ASP A 109 -0.09 4.74 -4.48
N GLU A 110 -0.97 3.74 -4.51
CA GLU A 110 -0.56 2.35 -4.77
C GLU A 110 -0.35 2.03 -6.24
N VAL A 111 -1.12 2.66 -7.15
CA VAL A 111 -1.11 2.31 -8.57
C VAL A 111 -1.34 3.52 -9.47
N ASP A 112 -0.53 3.62 -10.52
CA ASP A 112 -0.85 4.44 -11.68
C ASP A 112 -1.50 3.55 -12.75
N ASP A 113 -2.84 3.56 -12.80
CA ASP A 113 -3.61 2.87 -13.86
C ASP A 113 -3.82 3.78 -15.08
N THR A 114 -4.81 4.67 -15.01
CA THR A 114 -5.17 5.60 -16.09
C THR A 114 -4.56 7.00 -15.90
N ARG A 115 -3.83 7.22 -14.80
CA ARG A 115 -3.24 8.50 -14.35
C ARG A 115 -4.22 9.62 -13.98
N THR A 116 -5.54 9.42 -14.07
CA THR A 116 -6.53 10.48 -13.81
C THR A 116 -6.52 10.98 -12.37
N THR A 117 -6.41 10.08 -11.38
CA THR A 117 -6.36 10.46 -9.95
C THR A 117 -5.13 11.30 -9.63
N LEU A 118 -3.97 10.86 -10.13
CA LEU A 118 -2.68 11.51 -9.91
C LEU A 118 -2.64 12.90 -10.54
N ALA A 119 -3.07 13.01 -11.80
CA ALA A 119 -3.13 14.29 -12.50
C ALA A 119 -4.04 15.29 -11.77
N PHE A 120 -5.23 14.86 -11.37
CA PHE A 120 -6.13 15.72 -10.59
C PHE A 120 -5.51 16.18 -9.27
N CYS A 121 -4.90 15.26 -8.51
CA CYS A 121 -4.28 15.60 -7.23
C CYS A 121 -3.14 16.62 -7.40
N VAL A 122 -2.31 16.42 -8.43
CA VAL A 122 -1.22 17.34 -8.79
C VAL A 122 -1.77 18.72 -9.14
N GLU A 123 -2.73 18.79 -10.07
CA GLU A 123 -3.33 20.05 -10.53
C GLU A 123 -3.96 20.82 -9.38
N GLU A 124 -4.70 20.12 -8.51
CA GLU A 124 -5.38 20.76 -7.40
C GLU A 124 -4.39 21.33 -6.38
N ILE A 125 -3.35 20.57 -6.01
CA ILE A 125 -2.30 21.06 -5.10
C ILE A 125 -1.52 22.24 -5.70
N MET A 126 -1.22 22.20 -7.00
CA MET A 126 -0.60 23.35 -7.68
C MET A 126 -1.49 24.59 -7.60
N LYS A 127 -2.77 24.43 -7.89
CA LYS A 127 -3.76 25.50 -7.93
C LYS A 127 -3.98 26.16 -6.56
N THR A 128 -4.01 25.37 -5.49
CA THR A 128 -4.49 25.88 -4.20
C THR A 128 -3.39 26.12 -3.16
N ASN A 129 -2.22 25.49 -3.32
CA ASN A 129 -1.16 25.56 -2.32
C ASN A 129 0.15 26.19 -2.81
N ALA A 130 0.36 26.42 -4.11
CA ALA A 130 1.63 26.95 -4.63
C ALA A 130 2.87 26.26 -4.00
N PRO A 131 3.01 24.93 -4.18
CA PRO A 131 4.18 24.19 -3.68
C PRO A 131 5.44 24.63 -4.43
N ALA A 132 6.61 24.43 -3.82
CA ALA A 132 7.89 24.72 -4.48
C ALA A 132 8.21 23.71 -5.59
N ALA A 133 7.83 22.45 -5.39
CA ALA A 133 7.95 21.39 -6.38
C ALA A 133 7.00 20.23 -6.01
N ILE A 134 6.60 19.44 -7.01
CA ILE A 134 5.79 18.23 -6.80
C ILE A 134 6.51 17.03 -7.40
N ALA A 135 6.43 15.90 -6.71
CA ALA A 135 6.70 14.59 -7.27
C ALA A 135 5.57 13.63 -6.96
N VAL A 136 5.44 12.59 -7.78
CA VAL A 136 4.51 11.48 -7.58
C VAL A 136 5.31 10.20 -7.35
N ALA A 137 4.91 9.39 -6.38
CA ALA A 137 5.43 8.05 -6.17
C ALA A 137 4.30 7.02 -6.12
N VAL A 138 4.41 5.97 -6.94
CA VAL A 138 3.48 4.83 -6.91
C VAL A 138 4.23 3.53 -6.68
N VAL A 139 3.55 2.55 -6.06
CA VAL A 139 4.11 1.19 -5.94
C VAL A 139 4.23 0.58 -7.33
N HIS A 140 3.14 0.61 -8.11
CA HIS A 140 3.09 0.01 -9.44
C HIS A 140 2.61 0.99 -10.51
N ASN A 141 3.30 1.03 -11.64
CA ASN A 141 2.83 1.71 -12.85
C ASN A 141 2.33 0.66 -13.85
N LYS A 142 1.07 0.74 -14.26
CA LYS A 142 0.55 -0.12 -15.33
C LYS A 142 1.08 0.33 -16.68
N LEU A 143 1.67 -0.60 -17.42
CA LEU A 143 2.14 -0.40 -18.80
C LEU A 143 0.96 -0.40 -19.77
N LYS A 144 0.27 0.75 -19.83
CA LYS A 144 -0.87 1.01 -20.71
C LYS A 144 -0.96 2.50 -21.09
N PRO A 145 -1.69 2.85 -22.15
CA PRO A 145 -1.98 4.24 -22.47
C PRO A 145 -2.66 4.97 -21.30
N LYS A 146 -2.17 6.16 -20.97
CA LYS A 146 -2.71 7.00 -19.89
C LYS A 146 -3.74 7.96 -20.45
N LEU A 147 -4.79 8.23 -19.67
CA LEU A 147 -5.88 9.13 -20.05
C LEU A 147 -5.63 10.58 -19.61
N ALA A 148 -4.65 10.80 -18.74
CA ALA A 148 -4.22 12.11 -18.28
C ALA A 148 -2.69 12.22 -18.35
N GLN A 149 -2.20 13.46 -18.42
CA GLN A 149 -0.77 13.78 -18.40
C GLN A 149 -0.40 14.46 -17.09
N LEU A 150 0.83 14.25 -16.65
CA LEU A 150 1.41 15.05 -15.56
C LEU A 150 2.18 16.22 -16.21
N PRO A 151 2.19 17.41 -15.59
CA PRO A 151 3.02 18.52 -16.04
C PRO A 151 4.51 18.14 -16.07
N ASP A 152 5.27 18.70 -17.03
CA ASP A 152 6.69 18.35 -17.25
C ASP A 152 7.60 18.63 -16.04
N ASN A 153 7.21 19.56 -15.17
CA ASN A 153 7.94 19.91 -13.96
C ASN A 153 7.66 18.97 -12.77
N VAL A 154 6.83 17.93 -12.95
CA VAL A 154 6.52 16.94 -11.91
C VAL A 154 7.41 15.72 -12.08
N LEU A 155 8.21 15.41 -11.05
CA LEU A 155 8.99 14.18 -11.05
C LEU A 155 8.10 12.96 -10.79
N TYR A 156 8.37 11.86 -11.48
CA TYR A 156 7.59 10.64 -11.37
C TYR A 156 8.48 9.46 -10.94
N PHE A 157 8.04 8.76 -9.91
CA PHE A 157 8.71 7.58 -9.35
C PHE A 157 7.73 6.40 -9.34
N ALA A 158 8.04 5.35 -10.09
CA ALA A 158 7.34 4.07 -10.00
C ALA A 158 8.28 3.02 -9.41
N GLY A 159 7.81 2.30 -8.39
CA GLY A 159 8.58 1.22 -7.77
C GLY A 159 8.80 0.06 -8.74
N ALA A 160 7.75 -0.28 -9.49
CA ALA A 160 7.82 -1.26 -10.56
C ALA A 160 6.83 -0.96 -11.69
N ASP A 161 7.22 -1.35 -12.90
CA ASP A 161 6.32 -1.43 -14.05
C ASP A 161 5.66 -2.81 -14.07
N VAL A 162 4.34 -2.83 -14.29
CA VAL A 162 3.52 -4.05 -14.31
C VAL A 162 2.63 -4.12 -15.54
N PRO A 163 2.25 -5.32 -16.00
CA PRO A 163 1.28 -5.48 -17.08
C PRO A 163 -0.09 -4.85 -16.75
N ASP A 164 -0.90 -4.56 -17.78
CA ASP A 164 -2.29 -4.11 -17.60
C ASP A 164 -3.20 -5.26 -17.15
N LYS A 165 -3.07 -5.61 -15.86
CA LYS A 165 -3.86 -6.60 -15.15
C LYS A 165 -4.46 -5.98 -13.89
N TRP A 166 -5.45 -6.66 -13.33
CA TRP A 166 -6.01 -6.25 -12.04
C TRP A 166 -5.06 -6.66 -10.92
N ASN A 167 -4.51 -5.68 -10.22
CA ASN A 167 -3.64 -5.89 -9.08
C ASN A 167 -4.48 -5.97 -7.80
N CYS A 168 -4.45 -7.11 -7.15
CA CYS A 168 -5.05 -7.34 -5.85
C CYS A 168 -4.02 -7.01 -4.77
N TYR A 169 -4.23 -5.92 -4.05
CA TYR A 169 -3.38 -5.52 -2.92
C TYR A 169 -3.83 -6.19 -1.61
N PRO A 170 -2.91 -6.38 -0.64
CA PRO A 170 -3.16 -7.23 0.51
C PRO A 170 -4.09 -6.61 1.56
N TRP A 171 -4.25 -5.27 1.58
CA TRP A 171 -5.22 -4.61 2.44
C TRP A 171 -6.68 -4.87 2.01
N ASP A 172 -6.90 -5.26 0.75
CA ASP A 172 -8.21 -5.61 0.20
C ASP A 172 -8.45 -7.14 0.19
N ALA A 173 -7.61 -7.91 0.89
CA ALA A 173 -7.67 -9.38 0.86
C ALA A 173 -9.04 -9.96 1.24
N ALA A 174 -9.75 -9.31 2.17
CA ALA A 174 -11.11 -9.70 2.56
C ALA A 174 -12.09 -9.61 1.39
N ALA A 175 -11.97 -8.59 0.53
CA ALA A 175 -12.83 -8.43 -0.64
C ALA A 175 -12.47 -9.41 -1.78
N TYR A 176 -11.18 -9.71 -1.97
CA TYR A 176 -10.73 -10.55 -3.09
C TYR A 176 -10.75 -12.06 -2.80
N THR A 177 -10.45 -12.47 -1.57
CA THR A 177 -10.24 -13.89 -1.21
C THR A 177 -10.93 -14.30 0.09
N GLY A 178 -11.47 -13.35 0.84
CA GLY A 178 -11.98 -13.57 2.20
C GLY A 178 -10.90 -13.87 3.25
N SER A 179 -9.62 -13.99 2.87
CA SER A 179 -8.54 -14.39 3.78
C SER A 179 -7.18 -13.83 3.37
N ILE A 180 -6.51 -13.11 4.27
CA ILE A 180 -5.14 -12.65 4.04
C ILE A 180 -4.16 -13.79 3.76
N TYR A 181 -4.41 -14.98 4.30
CA TYR A 181 -3.54 -16.15 4.07
C TYR A 181 -3.70 -16.74 2.67
N GLU A 182 -4.91 -16.74 2.13
CA GLU A 182 -5.13 -17.20 0.74
C GLU A 182 -4.63 -16.14 -0.26
N HIS A 183 -4.84 -14.86 0.04
CA HIS A 183 -4.25 -13.77 -0.72
C HIS A 183 -2.73 -13.88 -0.79
N GLU A 184 -2.06 -14.14 0.35
CA GLU A 184 -0.62 -14.35 0.41
C GLU A 184 -0.20 -15.56 -0.44
N ARG A 185 -0.93 -16.68 -0.36
CA ARG A 185 -0.65 -17.87 -1.19
C ARG A 185 -0.69 -17.53 -2.68
N LEU A 186 -1.73 -16.82 -3.12
CA LEU A 186 -1.86 -16.38 -4.51
C LEU A 186 -0.79 -15.37 -4.90
N ALA A 187 -0.39 -14.47 -4.01
CA ALA A 187 0.65 -13.49 -4.29
C ALA A 187 2.02 -14.14 -4.53
N ARG A 188 2.35 -15.17 -3.74
CA ARG A 188 3.57 -15.95 -3.91
C ARG A 188 3.56 -16.76 -5.19
N PHE A 189 2.40 -17.35 -5.53
CA PHE A 189 2.20 -17.97 -6.84
C PHE A 189 2.41 -16.97 -8.00
N CYS A 190 1.83 -15.76 -7.89
CA CYS A 190 1.96 -14.71 -8.90
C CYS A 190 3.42 -14.26 -9.07
N ALA A 191 4.19 -14.20 -7.98
CA ALA A 191 5.62 -13.90 -8.02
C ALA A 191 6.51 -15.07 -8.48
N GLY A 192 5.94 -16.27 -8.67
CA GLY A 192 6.70 -17.46 -9.02
C GLY A 192 7.58 -17.97 -7.87
N GLU A 193 7.23 -17.66 -6.63
CA GLU A 193 7.88 -18.21 -5.44
C GLU A 193 7.40 -19.66 -5.24
N ASP A 194 8.31 -20.63 -5.28
CA ASP A 194 7.97 -22.05 -5.10
C ASP A 194 7.32 -22.29 -3.71
N GLU A 195 6.36 -23.23 -3.63
CA GLU A 195 5.65 -23.60 -2.39
C GLU A 195 6.58 -24.14 -1.26
N ALA A 196 7.86 -24.37 -1.54
CA ALA A 196 8.80 -25.06 -0.67
C ALA A 196 9.28 -24.25 0.54
N GLY A 197 8.97 -22.96 0.65
CA GLY A 197 9.52 -22.12 1.71
C GLY A 197 8.48 -21.27 2.43
N ILE A 198 8.59 -21.19 3.75
CA ILE A 198 8.14 -20.02 4.54
C ILE A 198 6.66 -20.07 4.99
N TRP A 199 6.31 -21.13 5.72
CA TRP A 199 5.75 -21.04 7.08
C TRP A 199 6.02 -22.40 7.73
N PRO A 200 6.57 -22.51 8.96
CA PRO A 200 6.64 -23.80 9.62
C PRO A 200 5.21 -24.29 9.73
N LYS A 201 4.87 -25.41 9.05
CA LYS A 201 3.56 -26.09 9.17
C LYS A 201 3.11 -25.89 10.60
N ARG A 202 2.00 -25.15 10.84
CA ARG A 202 1.51 -24.96 12.20
C ARG A 202 1.46 -26.36 12.78
N LYS A 203 2.35 -26.67 13.73
CA LYS A 203 2.31 -27.98 14.39
C LYS A 203 0.88 -28.06 14.87
N LYS A 204 0.13 -29.08 14.42
CA LYS A 204 -1.17 -29.37 15.01
C LYS A 204 -0.93 -29.27 16.50
N CYS A 205 -1.59 -28.32 17.18
CA CYS A 205 -1.66 -28.39 18.64
C CYS A 205 -2.36 -29.72 18.88
N THR A 206 -1.57 -30.77 19.09
CA THR A 206 -2.07 -32.00 19.68
C THR A 206 -2.51 -31.55 21.04
N SER A 207 -3.83 -31.41 21.21
CA SER A 207 -4.43 -31.27 22.52
C SER A 207 -3.92 -32.45 23.33
N PHE A 208 -2.97 -32.19 24.22
CA PHE A 208 -2.50 -33.20 25.14
C PHE A 208 -3.56 -33.26 26.22
N CYS A 209 -4.60 -34.07 25.99
CA CYS A 209 -5.53 -34.44 27.05
C CYS A 209 -4.71 -35.24 28.06
N ILE A 210 -4.28 -34.58 29.13
CA ILE A 210 -3.74 -35.25 30.31
C ILE A 210 -4.93 -35.99 30.93
N GLY A 211 -5.08 -37.26 30.60
CA GLY A 211 -6.01 -38.15 31.29
C GLY A 211 -5.48 -38.36 32.70
N PHE A 212 -6.11 -37.75 33.70
CA PHE A 212 -5.92 -38.13 35.09
C PHE A 212 -6.85 -39.28 35.42
N THR A 213 -6.27 -40.46 35.62
CA THR A 213 -6.94 -41.57 36.30
C THR A 213 -7.25 -41.17 37.73
N SER A 214 -8.48 -41.43 38.12
CA SER A 214 -9.10 -41.22 39.42
C SER A 214 -8.19 -41.48 40.63
N GLY A 215 -8.16 -40.53 41.57
CA GLY A 215 -7.60 -40.76 42.90
C GLY A 215 -7.40 -39.48 43.71
N THR A 216 -8.40 -39.16 44.54
CA THR A 216 -8.28 -38.44 45.82
C THR A 216 -8.26 -36.89 45.81
N LEU A 217 -9.32 -36.37 46.44
CA LEU A 217 -9.62 -35.04 47.00
C LEU A 217 -8.59 -33.88 46.99
N ILE A 218 -9.04 -32.76 46.39
CA ILE A 218 -9.06 -31.36 46.86
C ILE A 218 -7.76 -30.77 47.46
N THR A 219 -7.09 -29.86 46.73
CA THR A 219 -6.88 -28.42 47.11
C THR A 219 -6.00 -27.67 46.08
N ALA A 220 -6.47 -26.46 45.72
CA ALA A 220 -5.79 -25.27 45.17
C ALA A 220 -4.53 -25.39 44.27
N ALA A 221 -4.62 -24.85 43.03
CA ALA A 221 -3.54 -24.04 42.44
C ALA A 221 -4.05 -23.23 41.23
N LEU A 222 -4.00 -21.90 41.36
CA LEU A 222 -4.17 -20.92 40.30
C LEU A 222 -3.01 -21.07 39.29
N PHE A 223 -3.25 -21.62 38.11
CA PHE A 223 -2.21 -21.75 37.08
C PHE A 223 -2.13 -20.49 36.22
N LEU A 224 -1.19 -19.60 36.56
CA LEU A 224 -0.62 -18.64 35.61
C LEU A 224 0.25 -19.42 34.61
N THR A 225 -0.24 -19.63 33.39
CA THR A 225 0.58 -20.17 32.32
C THR A 225 1.49 -19.06 31.77
N VAL A 226 2.70 -18.95 32.32
CA VAL A 226 3.78 -18.20 31.68
C VAL A 226 4.29 -19.02 30.49
N LEU A 227 3.83 -18.67 29.30
CA LEU A 227 4.42 -19.16 28.04
C LEU A 227 5.82 -18.55 27.87
N ARG A 228 6.82 -19.26 28.36
CA ARG A 228 8.23 -18.95 28.14
C ARG A 228 8.63 -19.48 26.76
N CYS A 229 8.41 -18.68 25.72
CA CYS A 229 9.07 -18.90 24.43
C CYS A 229 10.57 -18.63 24.60
N ARG A 230 11.42 -19.67 24.52
CA ARG A 230 12.86 -19.48 24.32
C ARG A 230 13.09 -19.04 22.86
N ARG A 231 14.00 -18.05 22.73
CA ARG A 231 14.43 -17.41 21.47
C ARG A 231 14.79 -18.39 20.38
#